data_AF-A0A0Q6C7T4-F1
#
_entry.id   AF-A0A0Q6C7T4-F1
#
_cell.length_a   1.000
_cell.length_b   1.000
_cell.length_c   1.000
_cell.angle_alpha   90.00
_cell.angle_beta   90.00
_cell.angle_gamma   90.00
#
_symmetry.space_group_name_H-M   'P 1'
#
loop_
_entity.id
_entity.type
_entity.pdbx_description
1 polymer ?
#
loop_
_entity_poly.entity_id
_entity_poly.type
_entity_poly.pdbx_seq_one_letter_code
_entity_poly.pdbx_strand_id
1 'polypeptide(L)'
;MGSGGRFFRDKTPPRLLMLAALALLTASQFFAYFETPGRLLAGFERPAGTAPGIWDELPVTGWQLHPQALPILVVLSLAFLAGEIAEHPFFRRFGYWISLGLAFAAMSPGAPTRATGAAMGGVAFLMVLVAAVWQQLLPRMIAPPAATGAPPEA
;
A
#
# COMPACT_ATOMS: atom_id res chain seq x y z
N MET A 1 -11.66 28.05 10.44
CA MET A 1 -10.53 27.39 9.75
C MET A 1 -9.67 26.72 10.81
N GLY A 2 -9.66 25.39 10.88
CA GLY A 2 -8.92 24.67 11.93
C GLY A 2 -9.32 23.21 12.06
N SER A 3 -9.31 22.44 10.97
CA SER A 3 -9.68 21.01 10.96
C SER A 3 -8.53 20.07 10.59
N GLY A 4 -7.40 20.58 10.07
CA GLY A 4 -6.30 19.73 9.60
C GLY A 4 -5.54 19.01 10.73
N GLY A 5 -5.38 19.64 11.90
CA GLY A 5 -4.54 19.10 12.98
C GLY A 5 -5.16 17.97 13.79
N ARG A 6 -6.49 17.80 13.77
CA ARG A 6 -7.19 16.79 14.59
C ARG A 6 -7.23 15.43 13.90
N PHE A 7 -7.27 15.41 12.57
CA PHE A 7 -7.41 14.19 11.78
C PHE A 7 -6.21 13.23 11.86
N PHE A 8 -5.00 13.78 11.96
CA PHE A 8 -3.76 13.01 12.03
C PHE A 8 -3.41 12.57 13.46
N ARG A 9 -3.94 13.27 14.48
CA ARG A 9 -3.51 13.11 15.87
C ARG A 9 -3.98 11.81 16.50
N ASP A 10 -5.09 11.26 16.00
CA ASP A 10 -5.73 10.06 16.56
C ASP A 10 -5.33 8.77 15.81
N LYS A 11 -4.47 8.87 14.79
CA LYS A 11 -4.11 7.73 13.93
C LYS A 11 -2.69 7.25 14.23
N THR A 12 -2.52 5.93 14.33
CA THR A 12 -1.20 5.34 14.55
C THR A 12 -0.28 5.59 13.34
N PRO A 13 1.04 5.71 13.53
CA PRO A 13 1.99 5.86 12.43
C PRO A 13 1.84 4.84 11.27
N PRO A 14 1.68 3.53 11.51
CA PRO A 14 1.45 2.57 10.41
C PRO A 14 0.13 2.81 9.66
N ARG A 15 -0.91 3.29 10.34
CA ARG A 15 -2.19 3.66 9.73
C ARG A 15 -2.05 4.89 8.83
N LEU A 16 -1.30 5.89 9.27
CA LEU A 16 -1.00 7.07 8.47
C LEU A 16 -0.19 6.72 7.22
N LEU A 17 0.81 5.86 7.37
CA LEU A 17 1.62 5.38 6.25
C LEU A 17 0.77 4.61 5.23
N MET A 18 -0.15 3.76 5.69
CA MET A 18 -1.09 3.04 4.83
C MET A 18 -2.03 4.00 4.08
N LEU A 19 -2.60 4.99 4.75
CA LEU A 19 -3.46 6.00 4.11
C LEU A 19 -2.68 6.83 3.07
N ALA A 20 -1.45 7.23 3.39
CA ALA A 20 -0.58 7.92 2.45
C ALA A 20 -0.24 7.05 1.24
N ALA A 21 0.01 5.75 1.46
CA ALA A 21 0.24 4.79 0.39
C ALA A 21 -0.98 4.64 -0.53
N LEU A 22 -2.19 4.51 0.02
CA LEU A 22 -3.42 4.43 -0.77
C LEU A 22 -3.68 5.71 -1.56
N ALA A 23 -3.43 6.88 -0.98
CA ALA A 23 -3.53 8.16 -1.67
C ALA A 23 -2.50 8.26 -2.80
N LEU A 24 -1.25 7.86 -2.56
CA LEU A 24 -0.19 7.84 -3.56
C LEU A 24 -0.48 6.85 -4.69
N LEU A 25 -1.01 5.67 -4.36
CA LEU A 25 -1.42 4.65 -5.33
C LEU A 25 -2.60 5.12 -6.20
N THR A 26 -3.48 5.95 -5.64
CA THR A 26 -4.56 6.59 -6.39
C THR A 26 -4.01 7.68 -7.31
N ALA A 27 -3.15 8.57 -6.78
CA ALA A 27 -2.51 9.63 -7.55
C ALA A 27 -1.66 9.08 -8.71
N SER A 28 -0.98 7.96 -8.48
CA SER A 28 -0.14 7.29 -9.47
C SER A 28 -0.91 6.89 -10.73
N GLN A 29 -2.21 6.57 -10.60
CA GLN A 29 -3.05 6.27 -11.75
C GLN A 29 -3.41 7.50 -12.58
N PHE A 30 -3.61 8.65 -11.94
CA PHE A 30 -3.81 9.90 -12.67
C PHE A 30 -2.57 10.22 -13.52
N PHE A 31 -1.37 10.09 -12.95
CA PHE A 31 -0.13 10.29 -13.70
C PHE A 31 0.03 9.26 -14.82
N ALA A 32 -0.21 7.97 -14.54
CA ALA A 32 -0.16 6.93 -15.57
C ALA A 32 -1.16 7.17 -16.71
N TYR A 33 -2.33 7.74 -16.41
CA TYR A 33 -3.33 8.13 -17.40
C TYR A 33 -2.83 9.24 -18.32
N PHE A 34 -2.28 10.32 -17.76
CA PHE A 34 -1.77 11.44 -18.55
C PHE A 34 -0.53 11.08 -19.39
N GLU A 35 0.30 10.15 -18.90
CA GLU A 35 1.50 9.69 -19.59
C GLU A 35 1.19 8.69 -20.71
N THR A 36 0.05 7.99 -20.65
CA THR A 36 -0.34 7.03 -21.70
C THR A 36 -1.87 7.06 -21.94
N PRO A 37 -2.40 8.18 -22.48
CA PRO A 37 -3.83 8.32 -22.76
C PRO A 37 -4.23 7.31 -23.85
N GLY A 38 -4.94 6.25 -23.44
CA GLY A 38 -5.35 5.15 -24.33
C GLY A 38 -5.22 3.76 -23.71
N ARG A 39 -4.48 3.59 -22.59
CA ARG A 39 -4.31 2.28 -21.92
C ARG A 39 -5.20 2.04 -20.70
N LEU A 40 -6.19 2.91 -20.44
CA LEU A 40 -7.12 2.76 -19.30
C LEU A 40 -7.85 1.40 -19.24
N LEU A 41 -7.91 0.70 -20.36
CA LEU A 41 -8.73 -0.50 -20.57
C LEU A 41 -8.03 -1.54 -21.48
N ALA A 42 -6.73 -1.40 -21.71
CA ALA A 42 -5.99 -2.40 -22.47
C ALA A 42 -5.63 -3.56 -21.53
N GLY A 43 -6.50 -4.56 -21.47
CA GLY A 43 -6.22 -5.80 -20.73
C GLY A 43 -4.89 -6.40 -21.15
N PHE A 44 -4.10 -6.86 -20.18
CA PHE A 44 -2.95 -7.78 -20.25
C PHE A 44 -1.97 -7.73 -21.45
N GLU A 45 -1.99 -6.71 -22.30
CA GLU A 45 -1.13 -6.64 -23.49
C GLU A 45 0.11 -5.82 -23.19
N ARG A 46 1.22 -6.52 -22.98
CA ARG A 46 2.56 -5.95 -22.93
C ARG A 46 2.91 -5.48 -24.35
N PRO A 47 3.12 -4.18 -24.60
CA PRO A 47 3.46 -3.72 -25.95
C PRO A 47 4.87 -4.21 -26.31
N ALA A 48 5.00 -4.82 -27.49
CA ALA A 48 6.29 -5.14 -28.06
C ALA A 48 7.03 -3.84 -28.44
N GLY A 49 8.23 -3.64 -27.89
CA GLY A 49 9.18 -2.63 -28.40
C GLY A 49 9.59 -1.48 -27.46
N THR A 50 9.20 -1.47 -26.19
CA THR A 50 9.74 -0.47 -25.24
C THR A 50 11.20 -0.80 -24.91
N ALA A 51 12.15 0.02 -25.37
CA ALA A 51 13.56 -0.10 -25.05
C ALA A 51 13.80 -0.12 -23.51
N PRO A 52 14.82 -0.83 -23.00
CA PRO A 52 15.11 -0.88 -21.56
C PRO A 52 15.63 0.48 -21.08
N GLY A 53 14.89 1.13 -20.20
CA GLY A 53 15.32 2.30 -19.43
C GLY A 53 15.85 1.87 -18.07
N ILE A 54 16.50 2.78 -17.33
CA ILE A 54 17.13 2.48 -16.02
C ILE A 54 16.16 1.91 -14.96
N TRP A 55 14.85 2.00 -15.23
CA TRP A 55 13.76 1.51 -14.39
C TRP A 55 13.16 0.17 -14.86
N ASP A 56 13.49 -0.33 -16.06
CA ASP A 56 13.00 -1.60 -16.62
C ASP A 56 13.52 -2.83 -15.87
N GLU A 57 14.67 -2.72 -15.21
CA GLU A 57 15.29 -3.81 -14.44
C GLU A 57 14.81 -3.85 -12.97
N LEU A 58 14.05 -2.85 -12.54
CA LEU A 58 13.50 -2.81 -11.19
C LEU A 58 12.13 -3.49 -11.18
N PRO A 59 11.93 -4.60 -10.45
CA PRO A 59 10.65 -5.33 -10.38
C PRO A 59 9.50 -4.53 -9.73
N VAL A 60 9.73 -3.26 -9.44
CA VAL A 60 8.85 -2.33 -8.72
C VAL A 60 8.19 -1.33 -9.69
N THR A 61 8.56 -1.31 -10.97
CA THR A 61 7.98 -0.40 -11.99
C THR A 61 7.10 -1.17 -12.98
N GLY A 62 6.24 -0.47 -13.71
CA GLY A 62 5.37 -1.08 -14.72
C GLY A 62 3.99 -1.56 -14.21
N TRP A 63 3.54 -1.05 -13.07
CA TRP A 63 2.28 -1.46 -12.46
C TRP A 63 1.14 -0.48 -12.77
N GLN A 64 0.10 -0.98 -13.43
CA GLN A 64 -1.14 -0.27 -13.71
C GLN A 64 -2.27 -0.87 -12.87
N LEU A 65 -3.18 -0.03 -12.38
CA LEU A 65 -4.39 -0.52 -11.72
C LEU A 65 -5.41 -0.91 -12.79
N HIS A 66 -5.92 -2.14 -12.71
CA HIS A 66 -7.09 -2.54 -13.49
C HIS A 66 -8.34 -1.78 -12.97
N PRO A 67 -9.39 -1.52 -13.78
CA PRO A 67 -10.61 -0.82 -13.31
C PRO A 67 -11.23 -1.38 -12.02
N GLN A 68 -11.09 -2.69 -11.78
CA GLN A 68 -11.55 -3.38 -10.57
C GLN A 68 -10.73 -3.03 -9.31
N ALA A 69 -9.58 -2.39 -9.44
CA ALA A 69 -8.77 -1.93 -8.31
C ALA A 69 -9.34 -0.67 -7.64
N LEU A 70 -10.06 0.19 -8.38
CA LEU A 70 -10.68 1.39 -7.81
C LEU A 70 -11.61 1.09 -6.63
N PRO A 71 -12.58 0.16 -6.73
CA PRO A 71 -13.41 -0.19 -5.57
C PRO A 71 -12.59 -0.80 -4.43
N ILE A 72 -11.53 -1.57 -4.72
CA ILE A 72 -10.63 -2.11 -3.69
C ILE A 72 -9.96 -0.96 -2.91
N LEU A 73 -9.42 0.04 -3.62
CA LEU A 73 -8.79 1.20 -2.99
C LEU A 73 -9.77 2.02 -2.15
N VAL A 74 -11.01 2.20 -2.63
CA VAL A 74 -12.06 2.89 -1.88
C VAL A 74 -12.39 2.14 -0.59
N VAL A 75 -12.61 0.82 -0.67
CA VAL A 75 -12.92 -0.01 0.50
C VAL A 75 -11.78 0.00 1.51
N LEU A 76 -10.53 -0.15 1.05
CA LEU A 76 -9.36 -0.07 1.93
C LEU A 76 -9.24 1.31 2.58
N SER A 77 -9.40 2.38 1.80
CA SER A 77 -9.34 3.75 2.33
C SER A 77 -10.39 3.97 3.40
N LEU A 78 -11.64 3.55 3.18
CA LEU A 78 -12.71 3.65 4.17
C LEU A 78 -12.39 2.82 5.42
N ALA A 79 -11.89 1.59 5.27
CA ALA A 79 -11.51 0.74 6.38
C ALA A 79 -10.41 1.36 7.27
N PHE A 80 -9.40 2.00 6.66
CA PHE A 80 -8.35 2.71 7.41
C PHE A 80 -8.77 4.10 7.88
N LEU A 81 -9.79 4.73 7.28
CA LEU A 81 -10.34 6.01 7.73
C LEU A 81 -11.22 5.83 8.96
N ALA A 82 -12.05 4.78 8.99
CA ALA A 82 -12.92 4.42 10.10
C ALA A 82 -12.09 3.92 11.29
N GLY A 83 -12.09 4.67 12.40
CA GLY A 83 -11.41 4.29 13.65
C GLY A 83 -11.86 2.93 14.16
N GLU A 84 -13.18 2.72 14.22
CA GLU A 84 -13.81 1.50 14.72
C GLU A 84 -13.35 0.23 13.99
N ILE A 85 -13.16 0.32 12.66
CA ILE A 85 -12.68 -0.80 11.84
C ILE A 85 -11.17 -0.97 12.02
N ALA A 86 -10.39 0.11 11.85
CA ALA A 86 -8.94 0.06 11.89
C ALA A 86 -8.37 -0.37 13.26
N GLU A 87 -9.10 -0.08 14.34
CA GLU A 87 -8.70 -0.39 15.72
C GLU A 87 -9.22 -1.74 16.19
N HIS A 88 -10.16 -2.35 15.46
CA HIS A 88 -10.69 -3.67 15.79
C HIS A 88 -9.55 -4.70 15.89
N PRO A 89 -9.48 -5.53 16.96
CA PRO A 89 -8.35 -6.44 17.19
C PRO A 89 -8.05 -7.37 16.02
N PHE A 90 -9.10 -7.86 15.35
CA PHE A 90 -8.95 -8.70 14.16
C PHE A 90 -8.33 -7.94 12.98
N PHE A 91 -8.76 -6.69 12.77
CA PHE A 91 -8.24 -5.87 11.69
C PHE A 91 -6.79 -5.44 11.94
N ARG A 92 -6.42 -5.14 13.19
CA ARG A 92 -5.02 -4.89 13.56
C ARG A 92 -4.12 -6.10 13.33
N ARG A 93 -4.66 -7.32 13.47
CA ARG A 93 -3.93 -8.58 13.30
C ARG A 93 -3.86 -9.09 11.86
N PHE A 94 -4.86 -8.81 11.03
CA PHE A 94 -4.92 -9.36 9.67
C PHE A 94 -5.17 -8.31 8.59
N GLY A 95 -5.87 -7.23 8.91
CA GLY A 95 -6.28 -6.18 7.97
C GLY A 95 -5.12 -5.58 7.20
N TYR A 96 -3.97 -5.36 7.82
CA TYR A 96 -2.78 -4.84 7.14
C TYR A 96 -2.18 -5.82 6.11
N TRP A 97 -2.19 -7.13 6.40
CA TRP A 97 -1.75 -8.15 5.44
C TRP A 97 -2.75 -8.34 4.30
N ILE A 98 -4.04 -8.32 4.62
CA ILE A 98 -5.11 -8.36 3.62
C ILE A 98 -4.98 -7.14 2.69
N SER A 99 -4.68 -5.97 3.25
CA SER A 99 -4.46 -4.74 2.47
C SER A 99 -3.24 -4.84 1.57
N LEU A 100 -2.15 -5.46 2.04
CA LEU A 100 -0.98 -5.74 1.19
C LEU A 100 -1.34 -6.69 0.04
N GLY A 101 -2.04 -7.78 0.32
CA GLY A 101 -2.47 -8.73 -0.71
C GLY A 101 -3.43 -8.10 -1.72
N LEU A 102 -4.36 -7.27 -1.26
CA LEU A 102 -5.28 -6.54 -2.13
C LEU A 102 -4.59 -5.43 -2.93
N ALA A 103 -3.63 -4.71 -2.35
CA ALA A 103 -2.81 -3.74 -3.07
C ALA A 103 -1.96 -4.42 -4.14
N PHE A 104 -1.38 -5.59 -3.85
CA PHE A 104 -0.67 -6.40 -4.82
C PHE A 104 -1.59 -6.87 -5.94
N ALA A 105 -2.76 -7.43 -5.61
CA ALA A 105 -3.72 -7.91 -6.60
C ALA A 105 -4.32 -6.79 -7.46
N ALA A 106 -4.41 -5.58 -6.90
CA ALA A 106 -4.84 -4.39 -7.62
C ALA A 106 -3.81 -3.95 -8.68
N MET A 107 -2.54 -4.30 -8.49
CA MET A 107 -1.45 -3.97 -9.39
C MET A 107 -1.29 -5.05 -10.46
N SER A 108 -1.48 -4.68 -11.73
CA SER A 108 -1.24 -5.57 -12.86
C SER A 108 0.09 -5.24 -13.55
N PRO A 109 0.89 -6.24 -13.97
CA PRO A 109 2.04 -6.01 -14.83
C PRO A 109 1.55 -5.62 -16.23
N GLY A 110 1.85 -4.41 -16.67
CA GLY A 110 1.37 -3.91 -17.96
C GLY A 110 1.61 -2.43 -18.26
N ALA A 111 1.94 -1.63 -17.24
CA ALA A 111 2.33 -0.24 -17.46
C ALA A 111 3.71 -0.19 -18.11
N PRO A 112 3.97 0.83 -18.96
CA PRO A 112 5.34 1.12 -19.35
C PRO A 112 6.14 1.44 -18.08
N THR A 113 7.19 0.67 -17.83
CA THR A 113 8.18 0.81 -16.75
C THR A 113 8.80 2.22 -16.65
N ARG A 114 8.72 2.99 -17.75
CA ARG A 114 9.21 4.37 -17.88
C ARG A 114 8.19 5.47 -17.50
N ALA A 115 6.98 5.11 -17.06
CA ALA A 115 5.96 6.06 -16.62
C ALA A 115 6.21 6.52 -15.16
N THR A 116 6.22 7.82 -14.89
CA THR A 116 6.35 8.37 -13.52
C THR A 116 5.23 7.85 -12.63
N GLY A 117 4.03 7.69 -13.19
CA GLY A 117 2.90 7.07 -12.48
C GLY A 117 3.21 5.64 -12.04
N ALA A 118 3.88 4.83 -12.87
CA ALA A 118 4.21 3.46 -12.52
C ALA A 118 5.25 3.37 -11.38
N ALA A 119 6.24 4.27 -11.37
CA ALA A 119 7.21 4.38 -10.27
C ALA A 119 6.55 4.79 -8.95
N MET A 120 5.64 5.77 -8.99
CA MET A 120 4.86 6.19 -7.80
C MET A 120 3.99 5.05 -7.25
N GLY A 121 3.39 4.23 -8.12
CA GLY A 121 2.65 3.04 -7.71
C GLY A 121 3.53 2.00 -7.00
N GLY A 122 4.74 1.78 -7.50
CA GLY A 122 5.73 0.92 -6.86
C GLY A 122 6.16 1.41 -5.47
N VAL A 123 6.43 2.72 -5.33
CA VAL A 123 6.72 3.34 -4.02
C VAL A 123 5.55 3.19 -3.07
N ALA A 124 4.32 3.40 -3.54
CA ALA A 124 3.12 3.21 -2.73
C ALA A 124 3.00 1.77 -2.23
N PHE A 125 3.28 0.77 -3.08
CA PHE A 125 3.29 -0.64 -2.66
C PHE A 125 4.32 -0.91 -1.55
N LEU A 126 5.54 -0.39 -1.68
CA LEU A 126 6.55 -0.51 -0.63
C LEU A 126 6.09 0.14 0.68
N MET A 127 5.40 1.28 0.62
CA MET A 127 4.82 1.91 1.81
C MET A 127 3.74 1.03 2.46
N VAL A 128 2.89 0.36 1.68
CA VAL A 128 1.91 -0.63 2.18
C VAL A 128 2.63 -1.79 2.90
N LEU A 129 3.70 -2.31 2.30
CA LEU A 129 4.51 -3.38 2.89
C LEU A 129 5.15 -2.94 4.21
N VAL A 130 5.79 -1.77 4.24
CA VAL A 130 6.40 -1.20 5.44
C VAL A 130 5.34 -0.96 6.51
N ALA A 131 4.16 -0.45 6.16
CA ALA A 131 3.07 -0.26 7.11
C ALA A 131 2.60 -1.59 7.73
N ALA A 132 2.50 -2.66 6.94
CA ALA A 132 2.13 -3.98 7.43
C ALA A 132 3.19 -4.58 8.37
N VAL A 133 4.47 -4.50 7.98
CA VAL A 133 5.59 -4.93 8.82
C VAL A 133 5.65 -4.11 10.11
N TRP A 134 5.48 -2.79 10.04
CA TRP A 134 5.49 -1.92 11.20
C TRP A 134 4.37 -2.26 12.16
N GLN A 135 3.15 -2.48 11.68
CA GLN A 135 2.03 -2.82 12.55
C GLN A 135 2.25 -4.14 13.34
N GLN A 136 3.01 -5.09 12.79
CA GLN A 136 3.06 -6.47 13.33
C GLN A 136 4.40 -6.91 13.92
N LEU A 137 5.50 -6.57 13.27
CA LEU A 137 6.82 -7.11 13.60
C LEU A 137 7.61 -6.13 14.47
N LEU A 138 7.56 -4.83 14.17
CA LEU A 138 8.29 -3.81 14.93
C LEU A 138 7.97 -3.82 16.44
N PRO A 139 6.70 -3.88 16.89
CA PRO A 139 6.38 -3.95 18.31
C PRO A 139 6.92 -5.21 19.00
N ARG A 140 7.01 -6.33 18.26
CA ARG A 140 7.50 -7.61 18.79
C ARG A 140 9.03 -7.65 18.90
N MET A 141 9.72 -6.92 18.02
CA MET A 141 11.18 -6.81 18.04
C MET A 141 11.67 -5.84 19.11
N ILE A 142 10.88 -4.83 19.46
CA ILE A 142 11.22 -3.83 20.48
C ILE A 142 10.86 -4.33 21.90
N ALA A 143 9.87 -5.20 22.03
CA ALA A 143 9.54 -5.78 23.32
C ALA A 143 10.68 -6.71 23.79
N PRO A 144 11.25 -6.50 24.98
CA PRO A 144 12.24 -7.43 25.53
C PRO A 144 11.62 -8.83 25.64
N PRO A 145 12.39 -9.90 25.39
CA PRO A 145 11.88 -11.26 25.56
C PRO A 145 11.30 -11.36 26.96
N ALA A 146 10.03 -11.77 27.04
CA ALA A 146 9.34 -11.95 28.31
C ALA A 146 10.25 -12.78 29.21
N ALA A 147 10.63 -12.22 30.37
CA ALA A 147 11.40 -12.94 31.36
C ALA A 147 10.65 -14.24 31.64
N THR A 148 11.19 -15.35 31.15
CA THR A 148 10.72 -16.70 31.46
C THR A 148 10.69 -16.77 32.98
N GLY A 149 9.49 -16.75 33.55
CA GLY A 149 9.29 -16.78 34.98
C GLY A 149 10.08 -17.95 35.55
N ALA A 150 10.98 -17.66 36.48
CA ALA A 150 11.59 -18.70 37.29
C ALA A 150 10.44 -19.51 37.92
N PRO A 151 10.51 -20.86 37.89
CA PRO A 151 9.50 -21.67 38.56
C PRO A 151 9.42 -21.27 40.04
N PRO A 152 8.22 -21.25 40.64
CA PRO A 152 8.09 -20.97 42.06
C PRO A 152 8.92 -22.01 42.83
N GLU A 153 9.89 -21.54 43.61
CA GLU A 153 10.62 -22.39 44.55
C GLU A 153 9.60 -23.02 45.49
N ALA A 154 9.56 -24.35 45.47
CA ALA A 154 8.71 -25.20 46.30
C ALA A 154 9.43 -25.57 47.60
#